data_AF-A0A936T3Y3-F1
#
_entry.id   AF-A0A936T3Y3-F1
#
_cell.length_a   1.000
_cell.length_b   1.000
_cell.length_c   1.000
_cell.angle_alpha   90.00
_cell.angle_beta   90.00
_cell.angle_gamma   90.00
#
_symmetry.space_group_name_H-M   'P 1'
#
loop_
_entity.id
_entity.type
_entity.pdbx_description
1 polymer ?
#
loop_
_entity_poly.entity_id
_entity_poly.type
_entity_poly.pdbx_seq_one_letter_code
_entity_poly.pdbx_strand_id
1 'polypeptide(L)'
;MHDLFRTFRRLGRLLVPSEEVYEDAGGVLRQLEAVHGYRLRQAHSLTHDVLIALSARAIDGTVVTQNQRDVLAIQSIRPFKLSLV
;
A
#
# COMPACT_ATOMS: atom_id res chain seq x y z
N MET A 1 -19.61 14.58 1.73
CA MET A 1 -18.42 13.84 1.25
C MET A 1 -17.21 14.74 0.95
N HIS A 2 -17.38 16.02 0.57
CA HIS A 2 -16.27 16.95 0.32
C HIS A 2 -15.52 17.44 1.58
N ASP A 3 -16.15 17.43 2.76
CA ASP A 3 -15.55 18.01 3.96
C ASP A 3 -14.39 17.20 4.53
N LEU A 4 -14.43 15.87 4.44
CA LEU A 4 -13.35 15.01 4.94
C LEU A 4 -12.09 15.18 4.09
N PHE A 5 -12.23 15.11 2.76
CA PHE A 5 -11.12 15.34 1.83
C PHE A 5 -10.53 16.74 2.01
N ARG A 6 -11.36 17.79 2.08
CA ARG A 6 -10.88 19.17 2.31
C ARG A 6 -10.17 19.31 3.65
N THR A 7 -10.71 18.70 4.70
CA THR A 7 -10.10 18.70 6.04
C THR A 7 -8.74 18.03 6.04
N PHE A 8 -8.62 16.81 5.51
CA PHE A 8 -7.36 16.10 5.46
C PHE A 8 -6.34 16.76 4.53
N ARG A 9 -6.78 17.33 3.41
CA ARG A 9 -5.92 18.13 2.54
C ARG A 9 -5.35 19.34 3.29
N ARG A 10 -6.21 20.10 3.99
CA ARG A 10 -5.80 21.28 4.77
C ARG A 10 -4.83 20.92 5.90
N LEU A 11 -5.01 19.76 6.52
CA LEU A 11 -4.16 19.27 7.61
C LEU A 11 -2.88 18.57 7.11
N GLY A 12 -2.63 18.48 5.81
CA GLY A 12 -1.47 17.77 5.26
C GLY A 12 -1.50 16.25 5.49
N ARG A 13 -2.70 15.67 5.65
CA ARG A 13 -2.91 14.24 5.95
C ARG A 13 -3.26 13.40 4.71
N LEU A 14 -3.22 14.00 3.53
CA LEU A 14 -3.37 13.28 2.27
C LEU A 14 -1.98 12.98 1.72
N LEU A 15 -1.75 11.70 1.44
CA LEU A 15 -0.55 11.23 0.78
C LEU A 15 -0.90 10.87 -0.66
N VAL A 16 -0.04 11.30 -1.59
CA VAL A 16 -0.10 10.91 -3.00
C VAL A 16 1.17 10.09 -3.27
N PRO A 17 1.05 8.87 -3.81
CA PRO A 17 2.22 8.08 -4.18
C PRO A 17 3.13 8.85 -5.14
N SER A 18 4.43 8.88 -4.86
CA SER A 18 5.44 9.44 -5.76
C SER A 18 5.72 8.48 -6.92
N GLU A 19 6.42 8.97 -7.95
CA GLU A 19 6.92 8.13 -9.05
C GLU A 19 7.75 6.93 -8.55
N GLU A 20 8.62 7.16 -7.57
CA GLU A 20 9.42 6.11 -6.93
C GLU A 20 8.55 5.04 -6.24
N VAL A 21 7.45 5.45 -5.61
CA VAL A 21 6.50 4.50 -5.00
C VAL A 21 5.79 3.68 -6.07
N TYR A 22 5.46 4.25 -7.23
CA TYR A 22 4.88 3.50 -8.34
C TYR A 22 5.86 2.46 -8.90
N GLU A 23 7.13 2.81 -9.06
CA GLU A 23 8.16 1.88 -9.55
C GLU A 23 8.37 0.73 -8.56
N ASP A 24 8.52 1.03 -7.26
CA ASP A 24 8.68 -0.01 -6.23
C ASP A 24 7.42 -0.89 -6.12
N ALA A 25 6.22 -0.31 -6.27
CA ALA A 25 4.97 -1.07 -6.29
C ALA A 25 4.92 -2.08 -7.43
N GLY A 26 5.34 -1.69 -8.64
CA GLY A 26 5.45 -2.61 -9.78
C GLY A 26 6.40 -3.78 -9.49
N GLY A 27 7.55 -3.49 -8.86
CA GLY A 27 8.51 -4.50 -8.41
C GLY A 27 7.91 -5.49 -7.39
N VAL A 28 7.19 -4.97 -6.39
CA VAL A 28 6.52 -5.80 -5.37
C VAL A 28 5.44 -6.67 -5.98
N LEU A 29 4.58 -6.12 -6.85
CA LEU A 29 3.51 -6.87 -7.51
C LEU A 29 4.04 -8.03 -8.34
N ARG A 30 5.13 -7.81 -9.08
CA ARG A 30 5.81 -8.86 -9.84
C ARG A 30 6.31 -9.99 -8.94
N GLN A 31 6.85 -9.66 -7.77
CA GLN A 31 7.33 -10.67 -6.82
C GLN A 31 6.16 -11.41 -6.15
N LEU A 32 5.06 -10.73 -5.83
CA LEU A 32 3.85 -11.36 -5.31
C LEU A 32 3.24 -12.36 -6.29
N GLU A 33 3.23 -12.03 -7.58
CA GLU A 33 2.83 -12.98 -8.63
C GLU A 33 3.76 -14.20 -8.67
N ALA A 34 5.08 -13.98 -8.62
CA ALA A 34 6.06 -15.05 -8.70
C ALA A 34 6.09 -15.98 -7.46
N VAL A 35 5.99 -15.42 -6.25
CA VAL A 35 6.17 -16.16 -4.98
C VAL A 35 4.85 -16.71 -4.45
N HIS A 36 3.76 -15.95 -4.60
CA HIS A 36 2.46 -16.27 -3.99
C HIS A 36 1.37 -16.58 -5.01
N GLY A 37 1.66 -16.50 -6.32
CA GLY A 37 0.72 -16.88 -7.39
C GLY A 37 -0.43 -15.91 -7.58
N TYR A 38 -0.29 -14.65 -7.12
CA TYR A 38 -1.33 -13.63 -7.29
C TYR A 38 -1.59 -13.33 -8.77
N ARG A 39 -2.87 -13.35 -9.18
CA ARG A 39 -3.29 -12.96 -10.53
C ARG A 39 -3.56 -11.47 -10.59
N LEU A 40 -2.55 -10.68 -10.94
CA LEU A 40 -2.60 -9.21 -10.94
C LEU A 40 -3.74 -8.63 -11.79
N ARG A 41 -4.08 -9.28 -12.92
CA ARG A 41 -5.19 -8.86 -13.80
C ARG A 41 -6.58 -8.95 -13.15
N GLN A 42 -6.72 -9.66 -12.03
CA GLN A 42 -7.99 -9.87 -11.32
C GLN A 42 -8.00 -9.23 -9.93
N ALA A 43 -6.86 -8.67 -9.49
CA ALA A 43 -6.64 -8.23 -8.11
C ALA A 43 -6.39 -6.71 -8.02
N HIS A 44 -7.32 -5.90 -8.54
CA HIS A 44 -7.22 -4.43 -8.44
C HIS A 44 -7.11 -3.90 -7.00
N SER A 45 -7.66 -4.63 -6.02
CA SER A 45 -7.49 -4.32 -4.59
C SER A 45 -6.03 -4.45 -4.14
N LEU A 46 -5.31 -5.46 -4.63
CA LEU A 46 -3.92 -5.70 -4.25
C LEU A 46 -2.99 -4.58 -4.72
N THR A 47 -3.20 -4.05 -5.93
CA THR A 47 -2.43 -2.91 -6.43
C THR A 47 -2.56 -1.69 -5.51
N HIS A 48 -3.79 -1.39 -5.05
CA HIS A 48 -4.01 -0.29 -4.11
C HIS A 48 -3.41 -0.57 -2.73
N ASP A 49 -3.51 -1.81 -2.24
CA ASP A 49 -2.91 -2.20 -0.95
C ASP A 49 -1.38 -2.06 -0.97
N VAL A 50 -0.73 -2.43 -2.09
CA VAL A 50 0.72 -2.20 -2.28
C VAL A 50 1.03 -0.70 -2.28
N LEU A 51 0.28 0.11 -3.02
CA LEU A 51 0.51 1.56 -3.06
C LEU A 51 0.33 2.21 -1.68
N ILE A 52 -0.68 1.79 -0.90
CA ILE A 52 -0.88 2.26 0.47
C ILE A 52 0.30 1.86 1.36
N ALA A 53 0.73 0.60 1.31
CA ALA A 53 1.82 0.10 2.13
C ALA A 53 3.15 0.81 1.85
N LEU A 54 3.48 0.98 0.57
CA LEU A 54 4.73 1.63 0.16
C LEU A 54 4.69 3.15 0.37
N SER A 55 3.54 3.79 0.21
CA SER A 55 3.38 5.22 0.56
C SER A 55 3.56 5.46 2.06
N ALA A 56 2.99 4.59 2.90
CA ALA A 56 3.19 4.66 4.35
C ALA A 56 4.67 4.45 4.71
N ARG A 57 5.32 3.45 4.10
CA ARG A 57 6.76 3.20 4.29
C ARG A 57 7.63 4.38 3.90
N ALA A 58 7.34 5.05 2.79
CA ALA A 58 8.12 6.18 2.28
C ALA A 58 8.20 7.37 3.27
N ILE A 59 7.23 7.47 4.18
CA ILE A 59 7.19 8.50 5.23
C ILE A 59 7.48 7.95 6.63
N ASP A 60 8.02 6.72 6.72
CA ASP A 60 8.25 6.00 7.98
C ASP A 60 6.98 5.77 8.83
N GLY A 61 5.81 5.74 8.18
CA GLY A 61 4.50 5.52 8.77
C GLY A 61 4.15 4.05 8.99
N THR A 62 3.02 3.83 9.69
CA THR A 62 2.48 2.50 10.00
C THR A 62 1.20 2.25 9.22
N VAL A 63 1.11 1.10 8.55
CA VAL A 63 -0.13 0.63 7.93
C VAL A 63 -1.03 0.06 9.02
N VAL A 64 -2.27 0.54 9.10
CA VAL A 64 -3.30 0.03 10.02
C VAL A 64 -4.41 -0.61 9.19
N THR A 65 -4.67 -1.91 9.36
CA THR A 65 -5.65 -2.62 8.51
C THR A 65 -6.25 -3.87 9.16
N GLN A 66 -7.43 -4.26 8.68
CA GLN A 66 -8.06 -5.56 8.94
C GLN A 66 -7.74 -6.59 7.84
N ASN A 67 -7.25 -6.17 6.66
CA ASN A 67 -6.87 -7.08 5.57
C ASN A 67 -5.50 -7.71 5.84
N GLN A 68 -5.46 -8.66 6.77
CA GLN A 68 -4.21 -9.29 7.20
C GLN A 68 -3.50 -10.04 6.08
N ARG A 69 -4.25 -10.77 5.25
CA ARG A 69 -3.68 -11.68 4.24
C ARG A 69 -2.79 -10.94 3.24
N ASP A 70 -3.33 -9.90 2.60
CA ASP A 70 -2.62 -9.24 1.51
C ASP A 70 -1.46 -8.40 2.06
N VAL A 71 -1.65 -7.66 3.16
CA VAL A 71 -0.57 -6.85 3.72
C VAL A 71 0.58 -7.67 4.30
N LEU A 72 0.32 -8.88 4.82
CA LEU A 72 1.39 -9.79 5.26
C LEU A 72 2.17 -10.33 4.06
N ALA A 73 1.49 -10.64 2.94
CA ALA A 73 2.17 -11.03 1.71
C ALA A 73 3.02 -9.87 1.15
N ILE A 74 2.51 -8.63 1.19
CA ILE A 74 3.28 -7.45 0.78
C ILE A 74 4.49 -7.25 1.70
N GLN A 75 4.31 -7.39 3.02
CA GLN A 75 5.37 -7.20 4.02
C GLN A 75 6.49 -8.23 3.90
N SER A 76 6.18 -9.46 3.44
CA SER A 76 7.19 -10.50 3.19
C SER A 76 8.14 -10.13 2.06
N ILE A 77 7.67 -9.34 1.08
CA ILE A 77 8.47 -8.85 -0.05
C ILE A 77 9.20 -7.55 0.31
N ARG A 78 8.49 -6.61 0.93
CA ARG A 78 9.04 -5.30 1.31
C ARG A 78 8.66 -4.98 2.75
N PRO A 79 9.60 -5.00 3.72
CA PRO A 79 9.28 -4.70 5.11
C PRO A 79 8.80 -3.25 5.32
N PHE A 80 7.75 -3.09 6.13
CA PHE A 80 7.19 -1.82 6.61
C PHE A 80 6.53 -2.01 7.98
N LYS A 81 6.22 -0.92 8.69
CA LYS A 81 5.54 -0.96 9.99
C LYS A 81 4.06 -1.31 9.81
N LEU A 82 3.57 -2.32 10.54
CA LEU A 82 2.22 -2.85 10.42
C LEU A 82 1.56 -2.95 11.80
N SER A 83 0.30 -2.50 11.89
CA SER A 83 -0.60 -2.71 13.03
C SER A 83 -1.89 -3.34 12.55
N LEU A 84 -2.16 -4.57 12.97
CA LEU A 84 -3.40 -5.28 12.64
C LEU A 84 -4.48 -4.89 13.65
N VAL A 85 -5.70 -4.65 13.16
CA VAL A 85 -6.89 -4.26 13.96
C VAL A 85 -8.09 -5.14 13.66
#